data_AF-A0A0K8VV06-F1
#
_entry.id   AF-A0A0K8VV06-F1
#
_cell.length_a   1.000
_cell.length_b   1.000
_cell.length_c   1.000
_cell.angle_alpha   90.00
_cell.angle_beta   90.00
_cell.angle_gamma   90.00
#
_symmetry.space_group_name_H-M   'P 1'
#
loop_
_entity.id
_entity.type
_entity.pdbx_description
1 polymer ?
#
loop_
_entity_poly.entity_id
_entity_poly.type
_entity_poly.pdbx_seq_one_letter_code
_entity_poly.pdbx_strand_id
1 'polypeptide(L)'
;MVAIPYLFNEIERIFENTPLYVIVLEAFLLLSVIWLLLFKRNGRDKRYTKIEEEEIISKYEPEPLIAETDPNHPLLQTRLVQSKVGKRVVVDGHECLNLATHNYLGLLEDDKILEDACNTLKKYGVGSCGPRGFYGTMDVHLDLEDRLAKFTGMEESVVYSYGFSTIASAIPAYAKRGDVIFADEMVNFAIQKGLDASRSTIYYYKHNNMADLERLLIEQQERDAKVCL
;
A
#
# COMPACT_ATOMS: atom_id res chain seq x y z
N MET A 1 -16.59 -54.10 -20.76
CA MET A 1 -17.83 -53.72 -21.44
C MET A 1 -18.96 -53.73 -20.42
N VAL A 2 -19.13 -52.64 -19.68
CA VAL A 2 -20.26 -52.47 -18.75
C VAL A 2 -21.45 -52.03 -19.59
N ALA A 3 -22.57 -52.72 -19.43
CA ALA A 3 -23.71 -52.70 -20.32
C ALA A 3 -24.41 -51.32 -20.32
N ILE A 4 -24.39 -50.67 -21.48
CA ILE A 4 -25.16 -49.46 -21.84
C ILE A 4 -26.64 -49.49 -21.34
N PRO A 5 -27.37 -50.63 -21.35
CA PRO A 5 -28.75 -50.67 -20.85
C PRO A 5 -28.92 -50.45 -19.33
N TYR A 6 -27.89 -50.73 -18.51
CA TYR A 6 -28.00 -50.50 -17.05
C TYR A 6 -27.98 -49.01 -16.69
N LEU A 7 -27.21 -48.22 -17.46
CA LEU A 7 -27.05 -46.80 -17.23
C LEU A 7 -28.35 -46.03 -17.48
N PHE A 8 -29.10 -46.40 -18.53
CA PHE A 8 -30.38 -45.77 -18.86
C PHE A 8 -31.45 -46.02 -17.80
N ASN A 9 -31.54 -47.24 -17.26
CA ASN A 9 -32.48 -47.57 -16.19
C ASN A 9 -32.17 -46.86 -14.87
N GLU A 10 -30.89 -46.65 -14.54
CA GLU A 10 -30.51 -45.87 -13.35
C GLU A 10 -30.88 -44.39 -13.50
N ILE A 11 -30.70 -43.82 -14.69
CA ILE A 11 -31.05 -42.43 -14.97
C ILE A 11 -32.56 -42.20 -14.84
N GLU A 12 -33.40 -43.07 -15.42
CA GLU A 12 -34.86 -42.97 -15.26
C GLU A 12 -35.29 -43.02 -13.78
N ARG A 13 -34.68 -43.93 -13.01
CA ARG A 13 -35.01 -44.09 -11.58
C ARG A 13 -34.58 -42.90 -10.72
N ILE A 14 -33.49 -42.23 -11.11
CA ILE A 14 -33.03 -40.98 -10.46
C ILE A 14 -34.01 -39.85 -10.78
N PHE A 15 -34.48 -39.74 -12.03
CA PHE A 15 -35.46 -38.71 -12.42
C PHE A 15 -36.83 -38.89 -11.75
N GLU A 16 -37.29 -40.13 -11.53
CA GLU A 16 -38.58 -40.38 -10.86
C GLU A 16 -38.56 -40.09 -9.35
N ASN A 17 -37.42 -40.29 -8.68
CA ASN A 17 -37.30 -40.12 -7.23
C ASN A 17 -36.81 -38.73 -6.80
N THR A 18 -36.42 -37.88 -7.75
CA THR A 18 -35.87 -36.55 -7.45
C THR A 18 -36.99 -35.51 -7.43
N PRO A 19 -37.15 -34.73 -6.34
CA PRO A 19 -38.13 -33.66 -6.28
C PRO A 19 -37.93 -32.63 -7.40
N LEU A 20 -39.03 -32.15 -7.98
CA LEU A 20 -39.02 -31.31 -9.18
C LEU A 20 -38.16 -30.03 -9.04
N TYR A 21 -38.06 -29.47 -7.82
CA TYR A 21 -37.23 -28.29 -7.56
C TYR A 21 -35.72 -28.55 -7.70
N VAL A 22 -35.25 -29.77 -7.41
CA VAL A 22 -33.83 -30.14 -7.54
C VAL A 22 -33.46 -30.26 -9.01
N ILE A 23 -34.33 -30.88 -9.81
CA ILE A 23 -34.15 -31.01 -11.27
C ILE A 23 -34.11 -29.61 -11.92
N VAL A 24 -35.01 -28.71 -11.50
CA VAL A 24 -35.04 -27.32 -11.99
C VAL A 24 -33.78 -26.55 -11.59
N LEU A 25 -33.32 -26.70 -10.34
CA LEU A 25 -32.08 -26.08 -9.86
C LEU A 25 -30.84 -26.59 -10.63
N GLU A 26 -30.76 -27.90 -10.85
CA GLU A 26 -29.64 -28.53 -11.54
C GLU A 26 -29.61 -28.16 -13.03
N ALA A 27 -30.78 -28.13 -13.68
CA ALA A 27 -30.92 -27.60 -15.03
C ALA A 27 -30.55 -26.11 -15.12
N PHE A 28 -30.94 -25.30 -14.13
CA PHE A 28 -30.57 -23.89 -14.04
C PHE A 28 -29.06 -23.69 -13.81
N LEU A 29 -28.43 -24.53 -12.97
CA LEU A 29 -26.98 -24.51 -12.75
C LEU A 29 -26.24 -24.94 -14.01
N LEU A 30 -26.68 -26.01 -14.69
CA LEU A 30 -26.11 -26.43 -15.98
C LEU A 30 -26.25 -25.33 -17.03
N LEU A 31 -27.43 -24.72 -17.16
CA LEU A 31 -27.65 -23.57 -18.05
C LEU A 31 -26.76 -22.38 -17.67
N SER A 32 -26.59 -22.09 -16.38
CA SER A 32 -25.75 -21.00 -15.89
C SER A 32 -24.27 -21.26 -16.14
N VAL A 33 -23.81 -22.51 -16.02
CA VAL A 33 -22.44 -22.94 -16.33
C VAL A 33 -22.21 -22.87 -17.84
N ILE A 34 -23.14 -23.37 -18.65
CA ILE A 34 -23.08 -23.27 -20.12
C ILE A 34 -23.09 -21.81 -20.56
N TRP A 35 -23.96 -20.99 -19.96
CA TRP A 35 -24.03 -19.55 -20.21
C TRP A 35 -22.74 -18.87 -19.80
N LEU A 36 -22.17 -19.15 -18.63
CA LEU A 36 -20.86 -18.64 -18.21
C LEU A 36 -19.75 -19.07 -19.17
N LEU A 37 -19.72 -20.33 -19.61
CA LEU A 37 -18.71 -20.81 -20.56
C LEU A 37 -18.83 -20.14 -21.94
N LEU A 38 -20.05 -19.81 -22.38
CA LEU A 38 -20.30 -19.15 -23.66
C LEU A 38 -20.18 -17.62 -23.60
N PHE A 39 -20.63 -16.97 -22.52
CA PHE A 39 -20.62 -15.51 -22.34
C PHE A 39 -19.35 -14.97 -21.69
N LYS A 40 -18.62 -15.74 -20.87
CA LYS A 40 -17.34 -15.30 -20.28
C LYS A 40 -16.21 -15.18 -21.32
N ARG A 41 -16.50 -15.41 -22.59
CA ARG A 41 -15.57 -15.18 -23.72
C ARG A 41 -15.92 -13.96 -24.58
N ASN A 42 -16.68 -13.00 -24.03
CA ASN A 42 -16.96 -11.72 -24.69
C ASN A 42 -16.22 -10.53 -24.07
N GLY A 43 -15.07 -10.77 -23.44
CA GLY A 43 -13.95 -9.84 -23.58
C GLY A 43 -13.30 -10.11 -24.94
N ARG A 44 -13.90 -9.62 -26.03
CA ARG A 44 -13.21 -9.61 -27.32
C ARG A 44 -12.11 -8.57 -27.21
N ASP A 45 -10.92 -8.97 -26.79
CA ASP A 45 -9.73 -8.23 -27.22
C ASP A 45 -9.83 -8.16 -28.75
N LYS A 46 -9.95 -6.96 -29.28
CA LYS A 46 -9.84 -6.75 -30.72
C LYS A 46 -8.47 -7.31 -31.11
N ARG A 47 -8.45 -8.47 -31.79
CA ARG A 47 -7.24 -8.96 -32.43
C ARG A 47 -7.00 -8.07 -33.63
N TYR A 48 -6.17 -7.07 -33.43
CA TYR A 48 -5.67 -6.24 -34.49
C TYR A 48 -4.84 -7.11 -35.45
N THR A 49 -4.96 -6.85 -36.74
CA THR A 49 -3.98 -7.32 -37.71
C THR A 49 -2.66 -6.61 -37.47
N LYS A 50 -1.52 -7.22 -37.84
CA LYS A 50 -0.19 -6.59 -37.65
C LYS A 50 -0.12 -5.16 -38.22
N ILE A 51 -0.81 -4.92 -39.32
CA ILE A 51 -0.90 -3.61 -39.98
C ILE A 51 -1.69 -2.61 -39.12
N GLU A 52 -2.80 -3.03 -38.53
CA GLU A 52 -3.58 -2.19 -37.61
C GLU A 52 -2.81 -1.91 -36.31
N GLU A 53 -2.03 -2.86 -35.79
CA GLU A 53 -1.14 -2.63 -34.64
C GLU A 53 -0.08 -1.57 -34.95
N GLU A 54 0.58 -1.69 -36.11
CA GLU A 54 1.56 -0.71 -36.60
C GLU A 54 0.91 0.67 -36.81
N GLU A 55 -0.33 0.72 -37.30
CA GLU A 55 -1.09 1.96 -37.48
C GLU A 55 -1.49 2.61 -36.13
N ILE A 56 -1.83 1.81 -35.12
CA ILE A 56 -2.12 2.30 -33.77
C ILE A 56 -0.85 2.82 -33.10
N ILE A 57 0.24 2.05 -33.17
CA ILE A 57 1.53 2.44 -32.58
C ILE A 57 2.06 3.71 -33.25
N SER A 58 1.94 3.82 -34.58
CA SER A 58 2.40 5.02 -35.30
C SER A 58 1.57 6.27 -35.01
N LYS A 59 0.30 6.12 -34.61
CA LYS A 59 -0.58 7.23 -34.21
C LYS A 59 -0.59 7.49 -32.70
N TYR A 60 0.02 6.61 -31.91
CA TYR A 60 0.00 6.74 -30.45
C TYR A 60 1.03 7.76 -30.00
N GLU A 61 0.54 8.87 -29.45
CA GLU A 61 1.34 9.83 -28.72
C GLU A 61 1.03 9.65 -27.23
N PRO A 62 1.99 9.16 -26.41
CA PRO A 62 1.75 8.97 -25.00
C PRO A 62 1.50 10.32 -24.34
N GLU A 63 0.44 10.40 -23.53
CA GLU A 63 0.26 11.55 -22.66
C GLU A 63 1.50 11.71 -21.79
N PRO A 64 2.02 12.94 -21.64
CA PRO A 64 3.20 13.16 -20.82
C PRO A 64 2.87 12.75 -19.39
N LEU A 65 3.74 11.90 -18.81
CA LEU A 65 3.56 11.35 -17.45
C LEU A 65 3.49 12.45 -16.37
N ILE A 66 4.02 13.63 -16.71
CA ILE A 66 4.06 14.81 -15.86
C ILE A 66 3.68 16.03 -16.71
N ALA A 67 2.98 16.99 -16.10
CA ALA A 67 2.75 18.28 -16.73
C ALA A 67 4.09 18.98 -17.03
N GLU A 68 4.14 19.75 -18.11
CA GLU A 68 5.30 20.58 -18.41
C GLU A 68 5.55 21.54 -17.25
N THR A 69 6.73 21.44 -16.65
CA THR A 69 7.14 22.31 -15.55
C THR A 69 7.98 23.44 -16.11
N ASP A 70 7.75 24.68 -15.64
CA ASP A 70 8.59 25.83 -16.00
C ASP A 70 10.07 25.48 -15.75
N PRO A 71 10.96 25.58 -16.75
CA PRO A 71 12.39 25.34 -16.57
C PRO A 71 13.03 26.20 -15.47
N ASN A 72 12.44 27.36 -15.15
CA ASN A 72 12.90 28.25 -14.08
C ASN A 72 12.23 27.97 -12.73
N HIS A 73 11.48 26.87 -12.59
CA HIS A 73 10.79 26.56 -11.35
C HIS A 73 11.81 26.42 -10.19
N PRO A 74 11.61 27.10 -9.03
CA PRO A 74 12.58 27.10 -7.94
C PRO A 74 12.97 25.71 -7.42
N LEU A 75 12.07 24.71 -7.51
CA LEU A 75 12.37 23.33 -7.12
C LEU A 75 13.39 22.64 -8.05
N LEU A 76 13.55 23.11 -9.29
CA LEU A 76 14.59 22.63 -10.21
C LEU A 76 15.95 23.28 -9.90
N GLN A 77 15.95 24.40 -9.19
CA GLN A 77 17.16 25.11 -8.75
C GLN A 77 17.49 24.74 -7.30
N THR A 78 18.02 23.52 -7.11
CA THR A 78 18.44 23.06 -5.78
C THR A 78 19.69 23.80 -5.32
N ARG A 79 19.64 24.34 -4.09
CA ARG A 79 20.81 24.96 -3.45
C ARG A 79 21.80 23.92 -2.98
N LEU A 80 23.10 24.21 -3.08
CA LEU A 80 24.17 23.31 -2.69
C LEU A 80 24.58 23.55 -1.24
N VAL A 81 24.52 22.50 -0.41
CA VAL A 81 25.06 22.51 0.95
C VAL A 81 26.51 22.03 0.92
N GLN A 82 27.43 22.85 1.44
CA GLN A 82 28.88 22.59 1.38
C GLN A 82 29.53 22.35 2.74
N SER A 83 28.78 22.44 3.84
CA SER A 83 29.27 22.21 5.20
C SER A 83 28.54 21.05 5.88
N LYS A 84 29.04 20.65 7.06
CA LYS A 84 28.25 19.84 8.00
C LYS A 84 26.92 20.55 8.28
N VAL A 85 25.83 19.79 8.30
CA VAL A 85 24.50 20.30 8.64
C VAL A 85 24.38 20.40 10.17
N GLY A 86 24.12 21.60 10.66
CA GLY A 86 23.99 21.90 12.08
C GLY A 86 23.23 23.20 12.29
N LYS A 87 23.49 23.90 13.40
CA LYS A 87 22.92 25.23 13.66
C LYS A 87 23.28 26.25 12.57
N ARG A 88 24.51 26.19 12.05
CA ARG A 88 24.98 27.00 10.93
C ARG A 88 25.32 26.10 9.76
N VAL A 89 25.09 26.58 8.55
CA VAL A 89 25.30 25.84 7.31
C VAL A 89 25.82 26.75 6.22
N VAL A 90 26.71 26.24 5.36
CA VAL A 90 27.18 26.94 4.16
C VAL A 90 26.33 26.49 2.98
N VAL A 91 25.59 27.43 2.39
CA VAL A 91 24.72 27.20 1.23
C VAL A 91 25.16 28.12 0.10
N ASP A 92 25.50 27.55 -1.05
CA ASP A 92 25.99 28.28 -2.22
C ASP A 92 27.15 29.25 -1.88
N GLY A 93 28.07 28.82 -1.01
CA GLY A 93 29.20 29.62 -0.54
C GLY A 93 28.88 30.64 0.57
N HIS A 94 27.63 30.77 0.99
CA HIS A 94 27.20 31.73 2.01
C HIS A 94 26.95 31.05 3.37
N GLU A 95 27.51 31.60 4.43
CA GLU A 95 27.23 31.15 5.79
C GLU A 95 25.82 31.60 6.23
N CYS A 96 24.98 30.64 6.60
CA CYS A 96 23.57 30.84 6.93
C CYS A 96 23.22 30.22 8.29
N LEU A 97 22.24 30.82 8.98
CA LEU A 97 21.57 30.19 10.11
C LEU A 97 20.58 29.14 9.58
N ASN A 98 20.68 27.91 10.05
CA ASN A 98 19.83 26.82 9.59
C ASN A 98 18.49 26.80 10.36
N LEU A 99 17.43 27.26 9.68
CA LEU A 99 16.05 27.19 10.15
C LEU A 99 15.18 26.26 9.30
N ALA A 100 15.78 25.48 8.39
CA ALA A 100 15.09 24.69 7.39
C ALA A 100 15.05 23.19 7.69
N THR A 101 15.98 22.69 8.53
CA THR A 101 16.09 21.25 8.82
C THR A 101 15.42 20.87 10.14
N HIS A 102 14.95 19.62 10.23
CA HIS A 102 14.30 19.04 11.42
C HIS A 102 15.30 18.57 12.52
N ASN A 103 16.33 19.38 12.82
CA ASN A 103 17.34 19.06 13.84
C ASN A 103 17.00 19.71 15.20
N TYR A 104 15.82 19.43 15.72
CA TYR A 104 15.27 20.12 16.90
C TYR A 104 16.14 19.99 18.16
N LEU A 105 16.78 18.84 18.33
CA LEU A 105 17.59 18.53 19.51
C LEU A 105 19.09 18.79 19.30
N GLY A 106 19.50 19.25 18.12
CA GLY A 106 20.92 19.53 17.84
C GLY A 106 21.81 18.28 17.72
N LEU A 107 21.25 17.07 17.64
CA LEU A 107 22.00 15.81 17.72
C LEU A 107 23.01 15.62 16.59
N LEU A 108 22.84 16.29 15.45
CA LEU A 108 23.82 16.23 14.34
C LEU A 108 25.19 16.81 14.72
N GLU A 109 25.25 17.67 15.73
CA GLU A 109 26.47 18.34 16.20
C GLU A 109 27.11 17.61 17.40
N ASP A 110 26.53 16.50 17.86
CA ASP A 110 27.07 15.72 18.97
C ASP A 110 28.25 14.83 18.52
N ASP A 111 29.44 15.13 19.05
CA ASP A 111 30.67 14.41 18.72
C ASP A 111 30.65 12.95 19.19
N LYS A 112 29.93 12.64 20.28
CA LYS A 112 29.79 11.27 20.76
C LYS A 112 28.98 10.42 19.78
N ILE A 113 27.91 10.98 19.21
CA ILE A 113 27.11 10.30 18.18
C ILE A 113 27.98 10.05 16.93
N LEU A 114 28.81 11.01 16.53
CA LEU A 114 29.72 10.85 15.40
C LEU A 114 30.74 9.74 15.64
N GLU A 115 31.33 9.70 16.83
CA GLU A 115 32.29 8.66 17.23
C GLU A 115 31.63 7.26 17.24
N ASP A 116 30.44 7.14 17.84
CA ASP A 116 29.67 5.89 17.88
C ASP A 116 29.28 5.43 16.47
N ALA A 117 28.92 6.34 15.56
CA ALA A 117 28.65 6.02 14.17
C ALA A 117 29.90 5.48 13.44
N CYS A 118 31.07 6.09 13.67
CA CYS A 118 32.34 5.64 13.09
C CYS A 118 32.73 4.25 13.62
N ASN A 119 32.54 3.99 14.91
CA ASN A 119 32.81 2.69 15.52
C ASN A 119 31.84 1.61 15.01
N THR A 120 30.56 1.96 14.84
CA THR A 120 29.55 1.08 14.25
C THR A 120 29.91 0.68 12.82
N LEU A 121 30.34 1.64 11.99
CA LEU A 121 30.82 1.37 10.63
C LEU A 121 32.03 0.42 10.60
N LYS A 122 32.97 0.58 11.53
CA LYS A 122 34.13 -0.33 11.65
C LYS A 122 33.72 -1.75 12.03
N LYS A 123 32.71 -1.92 12.87
CA LYS A 123 32.22 -3.23 13.33
C LYS A 123 31.36 -3.94 12.28
N TYR A 124 30.41 -3.23 11.68
CA TYR A 124 29.36 -3.82 10.85
C TYR A 124 29.52 -3.59 9.35
N GLY A 125 30.40 -2.69 8.93
CA GLY A 125 30.51 -2.25 7.55
C GLY A 125 29.40 -1.25 7.17
N VAL A 126 29.24 -1.02 5.86
CA VAL A 126 28.38 0.04 5.31
C VAL A 126 26.90 -0.35 5.26
N GLY A 127 26.57 -1.64 5.24
CA GLY A 127 25.19 -2.09 5.18
C GLY A 127 25.01 -3.61 5.28
N SER A 128 23.78 -4.04 5.55
CA SER A 128 23.41 -5.45 5.69
C SER A 128 23.25 -6.19 4.37
N CYS A 129 23.19 -5.47 3.25
CA CYS A 129 23.03 -6.00 1.89
C CYS A 129 21.84 -6.97 1.73
N GLY A 130 20.81 -6.88 2.58
CA GLY A 130 19.64 -7.76 2.54
C GLY A 130 18.44 -7.22 3.30
N PRO A 131 17.22 -7.74 3.02
CA PRO A 131 16.01 -7.35 3.74
C PRO A 131 15.97 -7.97 5.15
N ARG A 132 15.28 -7.29 6.08
CA ARG A 132 15.13 -7.72 7.47
C ARG A 132 14.50 -9.11 7.63
N GLY A 133 13.58 -9.48 6.74
CA GLY A 133 12.90 -10.79 6.76
C GLY A 133 13.75 -11.96 6.22
N PHE A 134 15.02 -11.73 5.89
CA PHE A 134 15.91 -12.78 5.39
C PHE A 134 17.30 -12.67 6.05
N TYR A 135 18.37 -12.41 5.31
CA TYR A 135 19.74 -12.29 5.85
C TYR A 135 20.15 -10.85 6.23
N GLY A 136 19.22 -9.89 6.27
CA GLY A 136 19.53 -8.47 6.50
C GLY A 136 19.48 -7.99 7.95
N THR A 137 19.15 -8.85 8.91
CA THR A 137 19.02 -8.48 10.32
C THR A 137 20.35 -8.64 11.05
N MET A 138 20.78 -7.57 11.73
CA MET A 138 21.97 -7.53 12.58
C MET A 138 21.58 -7.37 14.05
N ASP A 139 22.45 -7.76 14.98
CA ASP A 139 22.25 -7.59 16.42
C ASP A 139 21.95 -6.14 16.82
N VAL A 140 22.63 -5.16 16.22
CA VAL A 140 22.40 -3.73 16.48
C VAL A 140 20.99 -3.26 16.12
N HIS A 141 20.35 -3.90 15.13
CA HIS A 141 18.97 -3.59 14.82
C HIS A 141 18.01 -4.06 15.93
N LEU A 142 18.23 -5.26 16.46
CA LEU A 142 17.41 -5.82 17.53
C LEU A 142 17.61 -5.06 18.85
N ASP A 143 18.85 -4.63 19.16
CA ASP A 143 19.14 -3.75 20.29
C ASP A 143 18.40 -2.41 20.18
N LEU A 144 18.43 -1.79 18.99
CA LEU A 144 17.69 -0.56 18.74
C LEU A 144 16.18 -0.77 18.90
N GLU A 145 15.63 -1.87 18.38
CA GLU A 145 14.21 -2.21 18.49
C GLU A 145 13.77 -2.42 19.95
N ASP A 146 14.55 -3.13 20.76
CA ASP A 146 14.29 -3.30 22.20
C ASP A 146 14.35 -1.96 22.96
N ARG A 147 15.34 -1.11 22.66
CA ARG A 147 15.49 0.20 23.29
C ARG A 147 14.37 1.15 22.91
N LEU A 148 13.92 1.12 21.65
CA LEU A 148 12.78 1.91 21.18
C LEU A 148 11.47 1.45 21.82
N ALA A 149 11.25 0.14 21.93
CA ALA A 149 10.08 -0.43 22.62
C ALA A 149 10.02 0.05 24.08
N LYS A 150 11.14 -0.07 24.81
CA LYS A 150 11.27 0.45 26.19
C LYS A 150 11.07 1.96 26.30
N PHE A 151 11.63 2.73 25.36
CA PHE A 151 11.51 4.20 25.36
C PHE A 151 10.06 4.66 25.11
N THR A 152 9.36 3.98 24.21
CA THR A 152 7.97 4.31 23.85
C THR A 152 6.92 3.66 24.75
N GLY A 153 7.32 2.72 25.62
CA GLY A 153 6.41 1.97 26.47
C GLY A 153 5.57 0.94 25.70
N MET A 154 6.06 0.47 24.56
CA MET A 154 5.40 -0.52 23.71
C MET A 154 5.99 -1.92 23.95
N GLU A 155 5.23 -2.97 23.62
CA GLU A 155 5.66 -4.37 23.79
C GLU A 155 6.84 -4.73 22.86
N GLU A 156 6.75 -4.30 21.60
CA GLU A 156 7.76 -4.54 20.57
C GLU A 156 7.90 -3.30 19.67
N SER A 157 9.00 -3.23 18.93
CA SER A 157 9.17 -2.23 17.87
C SER A 157 9.90 -2.82 16.66
N VAL A 158 9.72 -2.19 15.50
CA VAL A 158 10.36 -2.60 14.24
C VAL A 158 10.97 -1.39 13.55
N VAL A 159 12.22 -1.53 13.11
CA VAL A 159 12.96 -0.46 12.44
C VAL A 159 12.81 -0.58 10.93
N TYR A 160 12.50 0.56 10.31
CA TYR A 160 12.43 0.75 8.86
C TYR A 160 13.53 1.71 8.40
N SER A 161 13.97 1.55 7.16
CA SER A 161 15.04 2.39 6.59
C SER A 161 14.63 3.84 6.34
N TYR A 162 13.33 4.12 6.22
CA TYR A 162 12.83 5.45 5.92
C TYR A 162 11.42 5.68 6.47
N GLY A 163 11.19 6.84 7.11
CA GLY A 163 9.96 7.16 7.82
C GLY A 163 8.70 7.18 6.94
N PHE A 164 8.83 7.61 5.68
CA PHE A 164 7.71 7.52 4.72
C PHE A 164 7.29 6.07 4.50
N SER A 165 8.26 5.18 4.27
CA SER A 165 8.03 3.76 4.05
C SER A 165 7.45 3.07 5.28
N THR A 166 7.87 3.48 6.48
CA THR A 166 7.29 3.00 7.74
C THR A 166 5.78 3.20 7.77
N ILE A 167 5.34 4.45 7.58
CA ILE A 167 3.92 4.81 7.71
C ILE A 167 3.11 4.22 6.55
N ALA A 168 3.61 4.35 5.32
CA ALA A 168 2.90 3.90 4.12
C ALA A 168 2.74 2.36 4.07
N SER A 169 3.62 1.59 4.72
CA SER A 169 3.51 0.13 4.79
C SER A 169 2.80 -0.38 6.04
N ALA A 170 2.85 0.35 7.16
CA ALA A 170 2.18 -0.06 8.39
C ALA A 170 0.66 -0.10 8.24
N ILE A 171 0.06 0.92 7.62
CA ILE A 171 -1.40 1.00 7.44
C ILE A 171 -1.98 -0.22 6.70
N PRO A 172 -1.52 -0.58 5.48
CA PRO A 172 -2.05 -1.73 4.75
C PRO A 172 -1.71 -3.09 5.39
N ALA A 173 -0.78 -3.16 6.35
CA ALA A 173 -0.51 -4.38 7.09
C ALA A 173 -1.62 -4.72 8.09
N TYR A 174 -2.34 -3.71 8.60
CA TYR A 174 -3.42 -3.87 9.57
C TYR A 174 -4.83 -3.66 9.00
N ALA A 175 -4.96 -2.91 7.91
CA ALA A 175 -6.24 -2.63 7.28
C ALA A 175 -6.23 -3.02 5.80
N LYS A 176 -7.30 -3.66 5.34
CA LYS A 176 -7.45 -4.18 3.99
C LYS A 176 -8.83 -3.83 3.42
N ARG A 177 -9.05 -4.19 2.16
CA ARG A 177 -10.37 -4.10 1.52
C ARG A 177 -11.45 -4.76 2.39
N GLY A 178 -12.46 -3.97 2.73
CA GLY A 178 -13.57 -4.37 3.62
C GLY A 178 -13.52 -3.66 4.97
N ASP A 179 -12.35 -3.16 5.39
CA ASP A 179 -12.20 -2.39 6.60
C ASP A 179 -12.56 -0.91 6.37
N VAL A 180 -12.85 -0.20 7.46
CA VAL A 180 -13.16 1.23 7.47
C VAL A 180 -12.09 1.98 8.25
N ILE A 181 -11.58 3.08 7.70
CA ILE A 181 -10.60 3.95 8.36
C ILE A 181 -11.14 5.37 8.40
N PHE A 182 -11.09 6.00 9.58
CA PHE A 182 -11.36 7.42 9.76
C PHE A 182 -10.03 8.17 9.88
N ALA A 183 -9.81 9.15 9.01
CA ALA A 183 -8.57 9.92 8.95
C ALA A 183 -8.83 11.42 8.98
N ASP A 184 -7.94 12.20 9.60
CA ASP A 184 -7.99 13.65 9.54
C ASP A 184 -7.70 14.11 8.10
N GLU A 185 -8.40 15.13 7.60
CA GLU A 185 -8.22 15.61 6.22
C GLU A 185 -6.81 16.20 5.95
N MET A 186 -6.07 16.61 6.99
CA MET A 186 -4.71 17.16 6.91
C MET A 186 -3.62 16.16 7.34
N VAL A 187 -3.88 14.85 7.25
CA VAL A 187 -2.83 13.84 7.44
C VAL A 187 -1.68 14.00 6.44
N ASN A 188 -0.47 13.67 6.87
CA ASN A 188 0.72 13.79 6.02
C ASN A 188 0.65 12.86 4.78
N PHE A 189 1.48 13.16 3.79
CA PHE A 189 1.50 12.43 2.52
C PHE A 189 1.80 10.93 2.66
N ALA A 190 2.61 10.53 3.65
CA ALA A 190 2.91 9.11 3.89
C ALA A 190 1.67 8.34 4.37
N ILE A 191 0.86 8.95 5.23
CA ILE A 191 -0.43 8.39 5.67
C ILE A 191 -1.35 8.25 4.46
N GLN A 192 -1.49 9.29 3.64
CA GLN A 192 -2.33 9.24 2.43
C GLN A 192 -1.95 8.05 1.52
N LYS A 193 -0.65 7.79 1.34
CA LYS A 193 -0.18 6.64 0.56
C LYS A 193 -0.40 5.29 1.23
N GLY A 194 -0.34 5.21 2.56
CA GLY A 194 -0.77 4.01 3.27
C GLY A 194 -2.27 3.76 3.16
N LEU A 195 -3.10 4.81 3.22
CA LEU A 195 -4.55 4.71 3.04
C LEU A 195 -4.89 4.22 1.62
N ASP A 196 -4.29 4.79 0.59
CA ASP A 196 -4.41 4.34 -0.81
C ASP A 196 -4.02 2.85 -0.95
N ALA A 197 -2.90 2.45 -0.35
CA ALA A 197 -2.40 1.08 -0.41
C ALA A 197 -3.31 0.07 0.29
N SER A 198 -4.00 0.47 1.37
CA SER A 198 -4.89 -0.41 2.16
C SER A 198 -6.11 -0.87 1.36
N ARG A 199 -6.58 -0.06 0.40
CA ARG A 199 -7.85 -0.25 -0.33
C ARG A 199 -9.08 -0.37 0.59
N SER A 200 -8.97 0.13 1.81
CA SER A 200 -10.05 0.22 2.78
C SER A 200 -11.03 1.33 2.39
N THR A 201 -12.21 1.36 2.99
CA THR A 201 -13.13 2.50 2.86
C THR A 201 -12.64 3.62 3.79
N ILE A 202 -12.29 4.76 3.22
CA ILE A 202 -11.71 5.89 3.96
C ILE A 202 -12.75 6.99 4.15
N TYR A 203 -12.98 7.42 5.38
CA TYR A 203 -13.76 8.61 5.71
C TYR A 203 -12.84 9.68 6.27
N TYR A 204 -12.79 10.84 5.60
CA TYR A 204 -12.05 11.98 6.10
C TYR A 204 -12.94 12.86 6.99
N TYR A 205 -12.46 13.18 8.19
CA TYR A 205 -13.08 14.17 9.07
C TYR A 205 -12.31 15.49 9.02
N LYS A 206 -13.02 16.59 9.28
CA LYS A 206 -12.44 17.94 9.26
C LYS A 206 -11.27 18.08 10.23
N HIS A 207 -10.26 18.85 9.83
CA HIS A 207 -9.01 18.94 10.59
C HIS A 207 -9.26 19.31 12.06
N ASN A 208 -8.79 18.45 12.97
CA ASN A 208 -8.89 18.63 14.41
C ASN A 208 -10.34 18.84 14.93
N ASN A 209 -11.34 18.28 14.23
CA ASN A 209 -12.76 18.41 14.59
C ASN A 209 -13.34 17.09 15.11
N MET A 210 -13.39 16.96 16.44
CA MET A 210 -13.90 15.76 17.10
C MET A 210 -15.40 15.54 16.92
N ALA A 211 -16.20 16.60 16.75
CA ALA A 211 -17.64 16.47 16.55
C ALA A 211 -17.97 15.89 15.16
N ASP A 212 -17.17 16.25 14.14
CA ASP A 212 -17.31 15.68 12.80
C ASP A 212 -16.86 14.21 12.76
N LEU A 213 -15.77 13.88 13.47
CA LEU A 213 -15.35 12.49 13.66
C LEU A 213 -16.44 11.66 14.37
N GLU A 214 -17.01 12.16 15.47
CA GLU A 214 -18.09 11.49 16.20
C GLU A 214 -19.31 11.25 15.32
N ARG A 215 -19.73 12.26 14.53
CA ARG A 215 -20.83 12.11 13.55
C ARG A 215 -20.57 10.97 12.57
N LEU A 216 -19.37 10.91 11.99
CA LEU A 216 -19.00 9.86 11.04
C LEU A 216 -18.97 8.47 11.68
N LEU A 217 -18.53 8.36 12.94
CA LEU A 217 -18.55 7.11 13.69
C LEU A 217 -19.98 6.61 13.95
N ILE A 218 -20.88 7.51 14.37
CA ILE A 218 -22.30 7.18 14.57
C ILE A 218 -22.95 6.72 13.26
N GLU A 219 -22.72 7.45 12.16
CA GLU A 219 -23.23 7.07 10.84
C GLU A 219 -22.72 5.69 10.40
N GLN A 220 -21.47 5.34 10.70
CA GLN A 220 -20.94 4.03 10.39
C GLN A 220 -21.56 2.93 11.26
N GLN A 221 -21.74 3.18 12.56
CA GLN A 221 -22.42 2.25 13.47
C GLN A 221 -23.85 1.93 12.99
N GLU A 222 -24.60 2.93 12.51
CA GLU A 222 -25.93 2.72 11.94
C GLU A 222 -25.92 1.89 10.65
N ARG A 223 -24.87 2.00 9.83
CA ARG A 223 -24.70 1.16 8.62
C ARG A 223 -24.42 -0.27 9.02
N ASP A 224 -23.52 -0.49 9.97
CA ASP A 224 -23.12 -1.82 10.42
C ASP A 224 -24.33 -2.57 11.02
N ALA A 225 -25.16 -1.87 11.81
CA ALA A 225 -26.39 -2.45 12.37
C ALA A 225 -27.40 -2.92 11.31
N LYS A 226 -27.42 -2.29 10.12
CA LYS A 226 -28.31 -2.68 9.01
C LYS A 226 -27.80 -3.88 8.22
N VAL A 227 -26.49 -4.13 8.22
CA VAL A 227 -25.86 -5.24 7.51
C VAL A 227 -25.92 -6.54 8.34
N CYS A 228 -26.03 -6.43 9.66
CA CYS A 228 -26.16 -7.58 10.57
C CYS A 228 -27.59 -8.12 10.73
N LEU A 229 -28.59 -7.54 10.04
CA LEU A 229 -29.97 -8.02 9.96
C LEU A 229 -30.25 -8.62 8.58
#